data_AF-A0A453QWF0-F1
#
_entry.id   AF-A0A453QWF0-F1
#
_cell.length_a   1.000
_cell.length_b   1.000
_cell.length_c   1.000
_cell.angle_alpha   90.00
_cell.angle_beta   90.00
_cell.angle_gamma   90.00
#
_symmetry.space_group_name_H-M   'P 1'
#
loop_
_entity.id
_entity.type
_entity.pdbx_description
1 polymer ?
#
loop_
_entity_poly.entity_id
_entity_poly.type
_entity_poly.pdbx_seq_one_letter_code
_entity_poly.pdbx_strand_id
1 'polypeptide(L)'
;MVRCFFDPYLIDRNFCIYYRLHRCPPIDIDGIREPISGSLLYGNNIISGAIIPTSAAIGLHFYPIWEAASVDEWLYNSGSYELIVLRFLLGVACYMGRVCELSFRLGMRPWIAVAYSAPVAAATAVFLI
;
A
#
# COMPACT_ATOMS: atom_id res chain seq x y z
N MET A 1 19.19 -2.36 12.51
CA MET A 1 18.39 -1.14 12.28
C MET A 1 17.21 -1.40 11.33
N VAL A 2 17.43 -2.14 10.23
CA VAL A 2 16.38 -2.42 9.21
C VAL A 2 15.20 -3.25 9.75
N ARG A 3 15.43 -4.16 10.72
CA ARG A 3 14.35 -4.95 11.34
C ARG A 3 13.26 -4.09 11.99
N CYS A 4 13.62 -2.98 12.65
CA CYS A 4 12.67 -2.11 13.34
C CYS A 4 11.68 -1.43 12.37
N PHE A 5 12.07 -1.28 11.09
CA PHE A 5 11.25 -0.67 10.05
C PHE A 5 10.54 -1.67 9.15
N PHE A 6 10.75 -2.97 9.30
CA PHE A 6 10.12 -3.94 8.42
C PHE A 6 8.79 -4.44 9.00
N ASP A 7 8.81 -4.90 10.24
CA ASP A 7 7.68 -5.59 10.87
C ASP A 7 6.43 -4.70 11.08
N PRO A 8 6.53 -3.46 11.63
CA PRO A 8 5.32 -2.67 11.87
C PRO A 8 4.65 -2.18 10.57
N TYR A 9 5.43 -1.92 9.53
CA TYR A 9 4.93 -1.45 8.24
C TYR A 9 4.20 -2.54 7.47
N LEU A 10 4.65 -3.80 7.58
CA LEU A 10 4.00 -4.92 6.90
C LEU A 10 2.68 -5.32 7.58
N ILE A 11 2.63 -5.28 8.92
CA ILE A 11 1.45 -5.65 9.71
C ILE A 11 0.32 -4.66 9.49
N ASP A 12 0.60 -3.38 9.64
CA ASP A 12 -0.36 -2.29 9.43
C ASP A 12 -0.92 -2.29 8.01
N ARG A 13 -0.05 -2.48 7.01
CA ARG A 13 -0.43 -2.63 5.60
C ARG A 13 -1.34 -3.84 5.38
N ASN A 14 -0.99 -5.00 5.93
CA ASN A 14 -1.78 -6.23 5.75
C ASN A 14 -3.17 -6.09 6.39
N PHE A 15 -3.27 -5.42 7.54
CA PHE A 15 -4.55 -5.12 8.16
C PHE A 15 -5.42 -4.21 7.28
N CYS A 16 -4.85 -3.12 6.74
CA CYS A 16 -5.57 -2.23 5.83
C CYS A 16 -6.03 -2.95 4.55
N ILE A 17 -5.17 -3.76 3.92
CA ILE A 17 -5.55 -4.56 2.74
C ILE A 17 -6.70 -5.51 3.06
N TYR A 18 -6.60 -6.24 4.17
CA TYR A 18 -7.62 -7.20 4.57
C TYR A 18 -8.96 -6.50 4.79
N TYR A 19 -8.98 -5.45 5.61
CA TYR A 19 -10.21 -4.68 5.87
C TYR A 19 -10.80 -4.14 4.57
N ARG A 20 -9.95 -3.62 3.68
CA ARG A 20 -10.38 -2.95 2.45
C ARG A 20 -11.04 -3.91 1.45
N LEU A 21 -10.41 -5.06 1.22
CA LEU A 21 -10.97 -6.09 0.33
C LEU A 21 -12.29 -6.66 0.85
N HIS A 22 -12.47 -6.71 2.17
CA HIS A 22 -13.68 -7.31 2.75
C HIS A 22 -14.82 -6.31 2.91
N ARG A 23 -14.58 -5.10 3.46
CA ARG A 23 -15.64 -4.26 4.04
C ARG A 23 -15.61 -2.79 3.66
N CYS A 24 -14.72 -2.35 2.75
CA CYS A 24 -14.63 -0.93 2.41
C CYS A 24 -15.91 -0.43 1.71
N PRO A 25 -16.44 0.76 2.07
CA PRO A 25 -17.52 1.39 1.32
C PRO A 25 -17.09 1.74 -0.12
N PRO A 26 -18.06 2.05 -1.01
CA PRO A 26 -17.77 2.58 -2.34
C PRO A 26 -16.95 3.87 -2.30
N ILE A 27 -16.02 4.03 -3.25
CA ILE A 27 -15.00 5.10 -3.28
C ILE A 27 -15.13 5.92 -4.55
N ASP A 28 -15.06 7.25 -4.43
CA ASP A 28 -15.08 8.19 -5.56
C ASP A 28 -13.68 8.38 -6.17
N ILE A 29 -13.28 7.46 -7.06
CA ILE A 29 -11.93 7.44 -7.66
C ILE A 29 -11.66 8.68 -8.54
N ASP A 30 -12.64 9.14 -9.30
CA ASP A 30 -12.46 10.23 -10.28
C ASP A 30 -12.76 11.61 -9.69
N GLY A 31 -13.24 11.67 -8.43
CA GLY A 31 -13.60 12.94 -7.78
C GLY A 31 -14.84 13.61 -8.39
N ILE A 32 -15.67 12.83 -9.10
CA ILE A 32 -16.89 13.30 -9.78
C ILE A 32 -18.16 12.93 -9.02
N ARG A 33 -18.02 12.41 -7.79
CA ARG A 33 -19.09 11.93 -6.92
C ARG A 33 -19.81 10.69 -7.47
N GLU A 34 -19.08 9.84 -8.19
CA GLU A 34 -19.57 8.55 -8.71
C GLU A 34 -18.79 7.40 -8.04
N PRO A 35 -19.23 6.96 -6.85
CA PRO A 35 -18.44 6.01 -6.07
C PRO A 35 -18.53 4.59 -6.65
N ILE A 36 -17.38 3.93 -6.74
CA ILE A 36 -17.23 2.57 -7.26
C ILE A 36 -17.08 1.59 -6.10
N SER A 37 -17.72 0.42 -6.20
CA SER A 37 -17.58 -0.65 -5.22
C SER A 37 -16.37 -1.53 -5.54
N GLY A 38 -15.47 -1.72 -4.57
CA GLY A 38 -14.29 -2.59 -4.71
C GLY A 38 -14.24 -3.78 -3.75
N SER A 39 -15.12 -3.85 -2.75
CA SER A 39 -15.03 -4.84 -1.67
C SER A 39 -16.04 -5.97 -1.81
N LEU A 40 -15.73 -7.12 -1.19
CA LEU A 40 -16.53 -8.35 -1.26
C LEU A 40 -17.95 -8.16 -0.70
N LEU A 41 -18.10 -7.47 0.43
CA LEU A 41 -19.43 -7.23 1.02
C LEU A 41 -20.32 -6.33 0.15
N TYR A 42 -19.74 -5.54 -0.75
CA TYR A 42 -20.47 -4.66 -1.66
C TYR A 42 -20.60 -5.26 -3.07
N GLY A 43 -20.69 -6.60 -3.15
CA GLY A 43 -21.08 -7.32 -4.36
C GLY A 43 -19.95 -7.74 -5.30
N ASN A 44 -18.69 -7.62 -4.88
CA ASN A 44 -17.54 -8.09 -5.65
C ASN A 44 -17.15 -9.54 -5.31
N ASN A 45 -16.53 -10.23 -6.27
CA ASN A 45 -15.89 -11.53 -6.07
C ASN A 45 -14.35 -11.38 -6.03
N ILE A 46 -13.60 -12.48 -5.99
CA ILE A 46 -12.12 -12.45 -5.92
C ILE A 46 -11.50 -11.82 -7.18
N ILE A 47 -12.18 -11.87 -8.32
CA ILE A 47 -11.68 -11.33 -9.60
C ILE A 47 -12.04 -9.85 -9.72
N SER A 48 -13.27 -9.47 -9.35
CA SER A 48 -13.75 -8.08 -9.47
C SER A 48 -13.39 -7.21 -8.26
N GLY A 49 -13.02 -7.82 -7.13
CA GLY A 49 -12.63 -7.13 -5.92
C GLY A 49 -11.30 -6.41 -6.10
N ALA A 50 -11.28 -5.13 -5.76
CA ALA A 50 -10.11 -4.28 -5.92
C ALA A 50 -10.01 -3.25 -4.79
N ILE A 51 -8.77 -2.89 -4.48
CA ILE A 51 -8.46 -1.76 -3.62
C ILE A 51 -8.44 -0.53 -4.53
N ILE A 52 -9.53 0.26 -4.49
CA ILE A 52 -9.70 1.42 -5.39
C ILE A 52 -8.67 2.50 -5.05
N PRO A 53 -8.02 3.14 -6.03
CA PRO A 53 -7.10 4.26 -5.82
C PRO A 53 -7.70 5.47 -5.08
N THR A 54 -6.82 6.33 -4.57
CA THR A 54 -7.19 7.62 -3.96
C THR A 54 -7.94 8.49 -4.97
N SER A 55 -8.93 9.25 -4.50
CA SER A 55 -9.71 10.15 -5.34
C SER A 55 -8.85 11.16 -6.09
N ALA A 56 -9.12 11.38 -7.38
CA ALA A 56 -8.48 12.41 -8.19
C ALA A 56 -8.72 13.84 -7.65
N ALA A 57 -9.75 14.04 -6.82
CA ALA A 57 -9.98 15.31 -6.10
C ALA A 57 -8.87 15.63 -5.08
N ILE A 58 -8.18 14.62 -4.55
CA ILE A 58 -6.99 14.78 -3.69
C ILE A 58 -5.73 15.01 -4.54
N GLY A 59 -5.65 14.38 -5.71
CA GLY A 59 -4.47 14.45 -6.58
C GLY A 59 -3.22 13.86 -5.91
N LEU A 60 -2.15 14.66 -5.80
CA LEU A 60 -0.88 14.27 -5.18
C LEU A 60 -0.71 14.83 -3.75
N HIS A 61 -1.77 15.37 -3.15
CA HIS A 61 -1.72 15.83 -1.77
C HIS A 61 -1.59 14.63 -0.82
N PHE A 62 -0.73 14.78 0.19
CA PHE A 62 -0.58 13.77 1.24
C PHE A 62 -1.86 13.73 2.09
N TYR A 63 -2.59 12.61 2.07
CA TYR A 63 -3.89 12.48 2.73
C TYR A 63 -3.91 11.42 3.85
N PRO A 64 -3.24 11.72 4.99
CA PRO A 64 -3.26 10.85 6.16
C PRO A 64 -4.60 10.89 6.88
N ILE A 65 -4.85 9.93 7.77
CA ILE A 65 -6.14 9.79 8.47
C ILE A 65 -6.54 11.03 9.29
N TRP A 66 -5.56 11.82 9.76
CA TRP A 66 -5.81 13.04 10.54
C TRP A 66 -6.09 14.27 9.69
N GLU A 67 -5.97 14.17 8.36
CA GLU A 67 -6.33 15.25 7.43
C GLU A 67 -7.83 15.23 7.10
N ALA A 68 -8.48 14.07 7.25
CA ALA A 68 -9.91 13.94 7.09
C ALA A 68 -10.68 14.42 8.33
N ALA A 69 -11.88 14.96 8.14
CA ALA A 69 -12.75 15.36 9.25
C ALA A 69 -13.36 14.14 9.97
N SER A 70 -13.41 12.98 9.30
CA SER A 70 -13.88 11.72 9.87
C SER A 70 -13.26 10.50 9.18
N VAL A 71 -13.37 9.33 9.83
CA VAL A 71 -12.94 8.05 9.24
C VAL A 71 -13.77 7.69 8.01
N ASP A 72 -15.07 8.02 8.01
CA ASP A 72 -15.97 7.73 6.89
C ASP A 72 -15.59 8.54 5.64
N GLU A 73 -15.27 9.83 5.82
CA GLU A 73 -14.74 10.68 4.75
C GLU A 73 -13.41 10.12 4.21
N TRP A 74 -12.50 9.73 5.11
CA TRP A 74 -11.21 9.17 4.72
C TRP A 74 -11.36 7.87 3.90
N LEU A 75 -12.34 7.03 4.25
CA LEU A 75 -12.67 5.83 3.51
C LEU A 75 -13.31 6.13 2.15
N TYR A 76 -14.20 7.13 2.08
CA TYR A 76 -14.86 7.56 0.85
C TYR A 76 -13.85 8.08 -0.20
N ASN A 77 -12.87 8.86 0.24
CA ASN A 77 -11.82 9.41 -0.64
C ASN A 77 -10.62 8.46 -0.84
N SER A 78 -10.65 7.28 -0.22
CA SER A 78 -9.59 6.28 -0.34
C SER A 78 -8.20 6.74 0.14
N GLY A 79 -8.12 7.47 1.25
CA GLY A 79 -6.82 7.76 1.87
C GLY A 79 -6.06 6.50 2.33
N SER A 80 -6.77 5.38 2.47
CA SER A 80 -6.16 4.08 2.75
C SER A 80 -5.31 3.52 1.60
N TYR A 81 -5.57 3.89 0.34
CA TYR A 81 -4.74 3.46 -0.79
C TYR A 81 -3.34 4.04 -0.68
N GLU A 82 -3.25 5.35 -0.44
CA GLU A 82 -1.99 6.06 -0.25
C GLU A 82 -1.19 5.48 0.92
N LEU A 83 -1.85 5.23 2.06
CA LEU A 83 -1.23 4.57 3.21
C LEU A 83 -0.65 3.21 2.82
N ILE A 84 -1.42 2.34 2.15
CA ILE A 84 -0.99 1.00 1.73
C ILE A 84 0.24 1.08 0.82
N VAL A 85 0.22 1.96 -0.19
CA VAL A 85 1.32 2.11 -1.15
C VAL A 85 2.59 2.60 -0.47
N LEU A 86 2.52 3.65 0.34
CA LEU A 86 3.69 4.21 1.04
C LEU A 86 4.29 3.19 2.02
N ARG A 87 3.45 2.49 2.78
CA ARG A 87 3.88 1.42 3.69
C ARG A 87 4.52 0.24 2.95
N PHE A 88 3.95 -0.13 1.80
CA PHE A 88 4.44 -1.21 0.97
C PHE A 88 5.82 -0.89 0.40
N LEU A 89 6.00 0.30 -0.20
CA LEU A 89 7.28 0.71 -0.78
C LEU A 89 8.38 0.78 0.27
N LEU A 90 8.10 1.34 1.44
CA LEU A 90 9.06 1.35 2.55
C LEU A 90 9.37 -0.07 3.04
N GLY A 91 8.34 -0.92 3.13
CA GLY A 91 8.49 -2.32 3.52
C GLY A 91 9.37 -3.13 2.58
N VAL A 92 9.18 -3.02 1.26
CA VAL A 92 10.00 -3.74 0.27
C VAL A 92 11.43 -3.19 0.18
N ALA A 93 11.61 -1.87 0.37
CA ALA A 93 12.94 -1.27 0.47
C ALA A 93 13.69 -1.78 1.71
N CYS A 94 13.02 -1.85 2.87
CA CYS A 94 13.58 -2.45 4.08
C CYS A 94 13.85 -3.94 3.91
N TYR A 95 12.99 -4.67 3.17
CA TYR A 95 13.23 -6.08 2.89
C TYR A 95 14.52 -6.30 2.08
N MET A 96 14.74 -5.48 1.05
CA MET A 96 15.98 -5.51 0.27
C MET A 96 17.21 -5.28 1.16
N GLY A 97 17.15 -4.28 2.05
CA GLY A 97 18.19 -4.02 3.05
C GLY A 97 18.41 -5.19 4.01
N ARG A 98 17.33 -5.86 4.45
CA ARG A 98 17.38 -7.04 5.31
C ARG A 98 18.06 -8.23 4.63
N VAL A 99 17.77 -8.47 3.35
CA VAL A 99 18.42 -9.53 2.56
C VAL A 99 19.92 -9.31 2.49
N CYS A 100 20.32 -8.06 2.23
CA CYS A 100 21.73 -7.66 2.21
C CYS A 100 22.40 -7.85 3.58
N GLU A 101 21.77 -7.35 4.66
CA GLU A 101 22.25 -7.49 6.03
C GLU A 101 22.43 -8.96 6.44
N LEU A 102 21.50 -9.84 6.04
CA LEU A 102 21.60 -11.27 6.29
C LEU A 102 22.77 -11.91 5.55
N SER A 103 22.98 -11.57 4.27
CA SER A 103 24.12 -12.07 3.49
C SER A 103 25.45 -11.70 4.16
N PHE A 104 25.59 -10.45 4.62
CA PHE A 104 26.80 -10.02 5.32
C PHE A 104 27.02 -10.76 6.64
N ARG A 105 25.97 -10.94 7.45
CA ARG A 105 26.06 -11.66 8.74
C ARG A 105 26.44 -13.13 8.56
N LEU A 106 26.06 -13.75 7.44
CA LEU A 106 26.38 -15.13 7.12
C LEU A 106 27.66 -15.30 6.28
N GLY A 107 28.37 -14.22 5.96
CA GLY A 107 29.56 -14.27 5.09
C GLY A 107 29.25 -14.70 3.64
N MET A 108 27.99 -14.57 3.20
CA MET A 108 27.56 -14.89 1.85
C MET A 108 27.82 -13.73 0.88
N ARG A 109 27.87 -14.02 -0.43
CA ARG A 109 27.99 -12.99 -1.47
C ARG A 109 26.67 -12.18 -1.55
N PRO A 110 26.69 -10.84 -1.57
CA PRO A 110 25.49 -10.00 -1.36
C PRO A 110 24.60 -9.78 -2.61
N TRP A 111 24.69 -10.62 -3.63
CA TRP A 111 24.03 -10.40 -4.93
C TRP A 111 22.51 -10.63 -4.92
N ILE A 112 21.96 -11.24 -3.88
CA ILE A 112 20.51 -11.51 -3.77
C ILE A 112 19.73 -10.19 -3.68
N ALA A 113 20.23 -9.20 -2.92
CA ALA A 113 19.61 -7.89 -2.83
C ALA A 113 19.64 -7.14 -4.18
N VAL A 114 20.69 -7.35 -4.98
CA VAL A 114 20.82 -6.75 -6.32
C VAL A 114 19.75 -7.33 -7.26
N ALA A 115 19.57 -8.64 -7.29
CA ALA A 115 18.50 -9.27 -8.09
C ALA A 115 17.10 -8.82 -7.63
N TYR A 116 16.89 -8.68 -6.32
CA TYR A 116 15.63 -8.20 -5.76
C TYR A 116 15.34 -6.71 -6.05
N SER A 117 16.34 -5.92 -6.45
CA SER A 117 16.12 -4.53 -6.82
C SER A 117 15.25 -4.38 -8.08
N ALA A 118 15.25 -5.36 -9.00
CA ALA A 118 14.44 -5.33 -10.21
C ALA A 118 12.92 -5.29 -9.94
N PRO A 119 12.32 -6.21 -9.15
CA PRO A 119 10.90 -6.12 -8.81
C PRO A 119 10.58 -4.93 -7.90
N VAL A 120 11.52 -4.46 -7.07
CA VAL A 120 11.32 -3.22 -6.28
C VAL A 120 11.20 -2.01 -7.21
N ALA A 121 12.09 -1.89 -8.19
CA ALA A 121 12.03 -0.81 -9.18
C ALA A 121 10.74 -0.86 -10.01
N ALA A 122 10.31 -2.05 -10.44
CA ALA A 122 9.05 -2.21 -11.16
C ALA A 122 7.84 -1.78 -10.31
N ALA A 123 7.82 -2.16 -9.02
CA ALA A 123 6.76 -1.74 -8.10
C ALA A 123 6.77 -0.21 -7.88
N THR A 124 7.94 0.39 -7.66
CA THR A 124 8.06 1.86 -7.53
C THR A 124 7.60 2.58 -8.79
N ALA A 125 7.90 2.05 -9.98
CA ALA A 125 7.49 2.64 -11.24
C ALA A 125 5.97 2.66 -11.44
N VAL A 126 5.24 1.65 -10.94
CA VAL A 126 3.78 1.58 -11.12
C VAL A 126 3.02 2.32 -10.02
N PHE A 127 3.57 2.35 -8.80
CA PHE A 127 2.86 2.91 -7.64
C PHE A 127 3.25 4.34 -7.29
N LEU A 128 4.32 4.90 -7.85
CA LEU A 128 4.83 6.22 -7.45
C LEU A 128 5.28 7.13 -8.60
N ILE A 129 5.86 6.58 -9.68
CA ILE A 129 6.35 7.35 -10.84
C ILE A 129 5.23 7.56 -11.85
#